data_AF-A0A351Z445-F1
#
_entry.id   AF-A0A351Z445-F1
#
_cell.length_a   1.000
_cell.length_b   1.000
_cell.length_c   1.000
_cell.angle_alpha   90.00
_cell.angle_beta   90.00
_cell.angle_gamma   90.00
#
_symmetry.space_group_name_H-M   'P 1'
#
loop_
_entity.id
_entity.type
_entity.pdbx_description
1 polymer ?
#
loop_
_entity_poly.entity_id
_entity_poly.type
_entity_poly.pdbx_seq_one_letter_code
_entity_poly.pdbx_strand_id
1 'polypeptide(L)' 'MKGICDEYLKDRFQIQEVDVLTDFASALGDGVVVTPTLILVVPEPRATIVGNLNDKRGVISALRLRDIYGT' A
#
# COMPACT_ATOMS: atom_id res chain seq x y z
N MET A 1 3.26 -6.53 -4.09
CA MET A 1 3.09 -5.06 -4.13
C MET A 1 4.01 -4.38 -5.13
N LYS A 2 5.35 -4.51 -5.02
CA LYS A 2 6.31 -3.82 -5.88
C LYS A 2 5.97 -3.85 -7.39
N GLY A 3 5.57 -5.01 -7.93
CA GLY A 3 5.17 -5.11 -9.35
C GLY A 3 4.01 -4.20 -9.78
N ILE A 4 3.01 -3.96 -8.92
CA ILE A 4 1.92 -2.99 -9.21
C ILE A 4 2.51 -1.57 -9.23
N CYS A 5 3.39 -1.24 -8.29
CA CYS A 5 4.01 0.09 -8.31
C CYS A 5 4.88 0.31 -9.55
N ASP A 6 5.68 -0.69 -9.93
CA ASP A 6 6.52 -0.64 -11.13
C ASP A 6 5.68 -0.45 -12.42
N GLU A 7 4.55 -1.18 -12.52
CA GLU A 7 3.64 -1.14 -13.68
C GLU A 7 2.93 0.22 -13.84
N TYR A 8 2.45 0.82 -12.74
CA TYR A 8 1.58 2.01 -12.80
C TYR A 8 2.26 3.32 -12.43
N LEU A 9 3.23 3.28 -11.51
CA LEU A 9 3.85 4.47 -10.94
C LEU A 9 5.26 4.74 -11.50
N LYS A 10 5.97 3.70 -11.98
CA LYS A 10 7.38 3.77 -12.41
C LYS A 10 8.24 4.37 -11.28
N ASP A 11 9.30 5.11 -11.56
CA ASP A 11 10.17 5.73 -10.53
C ASP A 11 9.50 6.82 -9.66
N ARG A 12 8.15 6.88 -9.63
CA ARG A 12 7.35 7.84 -8.86
C ARG A 12 6.71 7.23 -7.61
N PHE A 13 7.35 6.24 -7.02
CA PHE A 13 6.93 5.69 -5.73
C PHE A 13 8.14 5.38 -4.86
N GLN A 14 7.90 5.32 -3.55
CA GLN A 14 8.84 4.77 -2.58
C GLN A 14 8.05 3.79 -1.71
N ILE A 15 8.62 2.59 -1.50
CA ILE A 15 8.08 1.62 -0.54
C ILE A 15 9.01 1.62 0.66
N GLN A 16 8.43 1.78 1.84
CA GLN A 16 9.09 1.52 3.11
C GLN A 16 8.45 0.27 3.73
N GLU A 17 9.26 -0.76 3.94
CA GLU A 17 8.82 -1.97 4.65
C GLU A 17 9.07 -1.78 6.15
N VAL A 18 8.05 -2.10 6.95
CA VAL A 18 8.12 -2.07 8.42
C VAL A 18 7.81 -3.46 8.92
N ASP A 19 8.79 -4.10 9.55
CA ASP A 19 8.56 -5.34 10.29
C ASP A 19 8.06 -5.02 11.69
N VAL A 20 6.76 -5.23 11.91
CA VAL A 20 6.08 -4.92 13.17
C VAL A 20 6.63 -5.68 14.38
N LEU A 21 7.31 -6.81 14.17
CA LEU A 21 7.94 -7.57 15.24
C LEU A 21 9.24 -6.91 15.73
N THR A 22 9.88 -6.12 14.87
CA THR A 22 11.12 -5.40 15.18
C THR A 22 10.88 -3.93 15.53
N ASP A 23 9.89 -3.30 14.90
CA ASP A 23 9.50 -1.90 15.13
C ASP A 23 7.98 -1.79 15.33
N PHE A 24 7.54 -2.26 16.49
CA PHE A 24 6.14 -2.18 16.90
C PHE A 24 5.66 -0.73 17.08
N ALA A 25 6.54 0.19 17.48
CA ALA A 25 6.19 1.57 17.77
C ALA A 25 5.75 2.33 16.51
N SER A 26 6.46 2.16 15.39
CA SER A 26 6.06 2.75 14.11
C SER A 26 4.71 2.22 13.63
N ALA A 27 4.48 0.91 13.74
CA ALA A 27 3.20 0.29 13.37
C ALA A 27 2.03 0.84 14.22
N LEU A 28 2.23 0.97 15.53
CA LEU A 28 1.23 1.53 16.44
C LEU A 28 0.96 3.02 16.14
N GLY A 29 2.01 3.81 15.86
CA GLY A 29 1.89 5.22 15.50
C GLY A 29 1.07 5.46 14.24
N ASP A 30 1.11 4.51 13.31
CA ASP A 30 0.30 4.51 12.08
C ASP A 30 -1.06 3.78 12.21
N GLY A 31 -1.41 3.32 13.42
CA GLY A 31 -2.69 2.66 13.69
C GLY A 31 -2.81 1.25 13.10
N VAL A 32 -1.68 0.57 12.85
CA VAL A 32 -1.67 -0.80 12.31
C VAL A 32 -1.97 -1.79 13.43
N VAL A 33 -3.21 -2.28 13.48
CA VAL A 33 -3.66 -3.28 14.46
C VAL A 33 -3.60 -4.71 13.91
N VAL A 34 -3.65 -4.86 12.58
CA VAL A 34 -3.69 -6.16 11.90
C VAL A 34 -2.60 -6.18 10.82
N THR A 35 -1.90 -7.31 10.69
CA THR A 35 -0.95 -7.54 9.62
C THR A 35 -1.46 -8.60 8.63
N PRO A 36 -1.08 -8.52 7.34
CA PRO A 36 -0.32 -7.43 6.71
C PRO A 36 -1.21 -6.20 6.44
N THR A 37 -0.60 -5.00 6.47
CA THR A 37 -1.26 -3.71 6.17
C THR A 37 -0.37 -2.87 5.25
N LEU A 38 -0.99 -2.22 4.26
CA LEU A 38 -0.35 -1.27 3.36
C LEU A 38 -1.00 0.11 3.54
N ILE A 39 -0.17 1.16 3.66
CA ILE A 39 -0.65 2.53 3.83
C ILE A 39 -0.12 3.41 2.69
N LEU A 40 -1.03 4.07 1.97
CA LEU A 40 -0.71 5.18 1.09
C LEU A 40 -0.48 6.42 1.95
N VAL A 41 0.78 6.85 2.08
CA VAL A 41 1.16 8.03 2.87
C VAL A 41 0.94 9.32 2.07
N VAL A 42 1.35 9.31 0.80
CA VAL A 42 1.19 10.45 -0.12
C VAL A 42 0.74 9.99 -1.50
N PRO A 43 -0.05 10.80 -2.22
CA PRO A 43 -0.64 12.07 -1.79
C PRO A 43 -1.79 11.87 -0.78
N GLU A 44 -2.06 12.90 0.02
CA GLU A 44 -3.21 12.90 0.93
C GLU A 44 -4.56 12.87 0.19
N PRO A 45 -5.66 12.44 0.85
CA PRO A 45 -5.71 11.85 2.19
C PRO A 45 -5.08 10.44 2.21
N ARG A 46 -4.59 9.99 3.38
CA ARG A 46 -4.04 8.63 3.53
C ARG A 46 -5.10 7.57 3.21
N ALA A 47 -4.66 6.42 2.71
CA ALA A 47 -5.51 5.24 2.51
C ALA A 47 -4.84 3.99 3.07
N THR A 48 -5.62 3.10 3.69
CA THR A 48 -5.11 1.88 4.34
C THR A 48 -5.77 0.66 3.72
N ILE A 49 -4.97 -0.35 3.39
CA ILE A 49 -5.42 -1.65 2.90
C ILE A 49 -4.95 -2.71 3.89
N VAL A 50 -5.88 -3.53 4.38
CA VAL A 50 -5.60 -4.61 5.34
C VAL A 50 -5.76 -5.96 4.64
N GLY A 51 -4.85 -6.89 4.90
CA GLY A 51 -4.86 -8.23 4.34
C GLY A 51 -3.78 -8.45 3.27
N ASN A 52 -3.82 -9.63 2.63
CA ASN A 52 -2.71 -10.17 1.83
C ASN A 52 -2.45 -9.50 0.45
N LEU A 53 -3.10 -8.38 0.14
CA LEU A 53 -2.93 -7.60 -1.09
C LEU A 53 -3.12 -8.40 -2.41
N ASN A 54 -3.80 -9.56 -2.35
CA ASN A 54 -4.00 -10.41 -3.53
C ASN A 54 -5.10 -9.88 -4.47
N ASP A 55 -6.03 -9.05 -3.99
CA ASP A 55 -6.99 -8.36 -4.84
C ASP A 55 -6.34 -7.18 -5.57
N LYS A 56 -5.81 -7.45 -6.77
CA LYS A 56 -5.13 -6.44 -7.60
C LYS A 56 -6.03 -5.23 -7.89
N ARG A 57 -7.34 -5.43 -8.11
CA ARG A 57 -8.27 -4.34 -8.43
C ARG A 57 -8.53 -3.47 -7.22
N GLY A 58 -8.77 -4.07 -6.05
CA GLY A 58 -8.89 -3.36 -4.79
C GLY A 58 -7.64 -2.53 -4.47
N VAL A 59 -6.46 -3.10 -4.70
CA VAL A 59 -5.18 -2.40 -4.50
C VAL A 59 -5.00 -1.22 -5.45
N ILE A 60 -5.25 -1.40 -6.76
CA ILE A 60 -5.19 -0.32 -7.76
C ILE A 60 -6.13 0.84 -7.37
N SER A 61 -7.36 0.52 -6.99
CA SER A 61 -8.36 1.51 -6.58
C SER A 61 -7.94 2.30 -5.34
N ALA A 62 -7.49 1.59 -4.29
CA ALA A 62 -7.05 2.22 -3.05
C ALA A 62 -5.79 3.09 -3.22
N LEU A 63 -4.91 2.72 -4.16
CA LEU A 63 -3.75 3.53 -4.56
C LEU A 63 -4.11 4.66 -5.54
N ARG A 64 -5.40 4.82 -5.89
CA ARG A 64 -5.91 5.83 -6.83
C ARG A 64 -5.27 5.75 -8.20
N LEU A 65 -4.93 4.53 -8.61
CA LEU A 65 -4.38 4.23 -9.92
C LEU A 65 -5.53 3.93 -10.89
N ARG A 66 -5.31 4.21 -12.17
CA ARG A 66 -6.25 3.81 -13.23
C ARG A 66 -5.82 2.45 -13.75
N ASP A 67 -6.73 1.48 -13.76
CA ASP A 67 -6.50 0.20 -14.43
C ASP A 67 -6.31 0.46 -15.93
N ILE A 68 -5.16 0.05 -16.47
CA ILE A 68 -4.81 0.22 -17.89
C ILE A 68 -5.29 -0.97 -18.74
N TYR A 69 -5.89 -1.99 -18.13
CA TYR A 69 -6.41 -3.19 -18.78
C TYR A 69 -7.95 -3.29 -18.75
N GLY A 70 -8.65 -2.22 -18.35
CA GLY A 70 -10.11 -2.18 -18.32
C GLY A 70 -10.75 -1.89 -19.68
N THR A 71 -11.35 -2.92 -20.29
CA THR A 71 -12.54 -2.82 -21.16
C THR A 71 -13.76 -2.49 -20.31
#